data_AF-A0A7K9FT92-F1
#
_entry.id   AF-A0A7K9FT92-F1
#
_cell.length_a   1.000
_cell.length_b   1.000
_cell.length_c   1.000
_cell.angle_alpha   90.00
_cell.angle_beta   90.00
_cell.angle_gamma   90.00
#
_symmetry.space_group_name_H-M   'P 1'
#
loop_
_entity.id
_entity.type
_entity.pdbx_description
1 polymer ?
#
loop_
_entity_poly.entity_id
_entity_poly.type
_entity_poly.pdbx_seq_one_letter_code
_entity_poly.pdbx_strand_id
1 'polypeptide(L)'
;AVSPTTGQFLVNFTITNLQYSSHLRNPYSAKFSATARVLTALLDQLFKTTSIHSVYTGCRMMAFRPAQKIEDTGVDAVCTYKTDSAASQFDRVILYHEVSNRTNGITNLGIYSLDQESLYING
;
A
#
# COMPACT_ATOMS: atom_id res chain seq x y z
N ALA A 1 32.48 2.24 3.29
CA ALA A 1 31.31 1.77 2.54
C ALA A 1 30.22 2.82 2.69
N VAL A 2 29.68 3.36 1.60
CA VAL A 2 28.54 4.28 1.66
C VAL A 2 27.30 3.44 1.94
N SER A 3 26.58 3.72 3.01
CA SER A 3 25.32 3.04 3.31
C SER A 3 24.30 3.34 2.19
N PRO A 4 23.53 2.34 1.72
CA PRO A 4 22.53 2.58 0.69
C PRO A 4 21.51 3.60 1.20
N THR A 5 21.31 4.67 0.43
CA THR A 5 20.31 5.69 0.76
C THR A 5 18.95 5.21 0.26
N THR A 6 17.94 5.36 1.12
CA THR A 6 16.62 4.76 0.92
C THR A 6 15.56 5.82 1.14
N GLY A 7 14.57 5.88 0.25
CA GLY A 7 13.39 6.73 0.35
C GLY A 7 12.18 5.92 0.80
N GLN A 8 11.17 6.61 1.33
CA GLN A 8 9.91 6.02 1.75
C GLN A 8 8.74 6.82 1.19
N PHE A 9 7.64 6.13 0.92
CA PHE A 9 6.36 6.74 0.60
C PHE A 9 5.23 6.05 1.36
N LEU A 10 4.24 6.83 1.77
CA LEU A 10 3.00 6.38 2.37
C LEU A 10 2.02 5.98 1.27
N VAL A 11 1.27 4.92 1.54
CA VAL A 11 0.12 4.50 0.74
C VAL A 11 -1.04 4.33 1.70
N ASN A 12 -2.12 5.04 1.45
CA ASN A 12 -3.36 4.96 2.20
C ASN A 12 -4.50 4.64 1.23
N PHE A 13 -5.43 3.79 1.63
CA PHE A 13 -6.66 3.50 0.89
C PHE A 13 -7.70 2.87 1.82
N THR A 14 -8.94 2.76 1.36
CA THR A 14 -10.03 2.09 2.07
C THR A 14 -10.45 0.84 1.31
N ILE A 15 -10.54 -0.27 2.04
CA ILE A 15 -11.12 -1.53 1.56
C ILE A 15 -12.60 -1.55 1.96
N THR A 16 -13.48 -1.84 1.02
CA THR A 16 -14.95 -1.80 1.21
C THR A 16 -15.58 -3.17 1.52
N ASN A 17 -14.80 -4.24 1.39
CA ASN A 17 -15.23 -5.61 1.69
C ASN A 17 -14.44 -6.24 2.85
N LEU A 18 -13.96 -5.41 3.80
CA LEU A 18 -13.24 -5.84 4.99
C LEU A 18 -13.74 -5.07 6.21
N GLN A 19 -14.60 -5.70 6.99
CA GLN A 19 -15.17 -5.08 8.19
C GLN A 19 -14.10 -4.83 9.25
N TYR A 20 -13.99 -3.57 9.68
CA TYR A 20 -13.09 -3.20 10.77
C TYR A 20 -13.50 -3.87 12.09
N SER A 21 -12.52 -4.31 12.89
CA SER A 21 -12.77 -5.05 14.13
C SER A 21 -11.66 -4.83 15.17
N SER A 22 -11.93 -5.15 16.43
CA SER A 22 -10.93 -5.09 17.51
C SER A 22 -9.69 -5.93 17.22
N HIS A 23 -9.83 -7.04 16.49
CA HIS A 23 -8.68 -7.83 16.04
C HIS A 23 -7.84 -7.08 14.99
N LEU A 24 -8.46 -6.40 14.02
CA LEU A 24 -7.73 -5.54 13.07
C LEU A 24 -7.14 -4.29 13.74
N ARG A 25 -7.69 -3.84 14.87
CA ARG A 25 -7.09 -2.79 15.69
C ARG A 25 -5.82 -3.25 16.42
N ASN A 26 -5.76 -4.53 16.81
CA ASN A 26 -4.67 -5.06 17.62
C ASN A 26 -3.54 -5.62 16.72
N PRO A 27 -2.36 -4.99 16.65
CA PRO A 27 -1.25 -5.43 15.80
C PRO A 27 -0.70 -6.81 16.18
N TYR A 28 -0.98 -7.29 17.39
CA TYR A 28 -0.56 -8.61 17.87
C TYR A 28 -1.61 -9.71 17.61
N SER A 29 -2.75 -9.38 17.00
CA SER A 29 -3.77 -10.39 16.72
C SER A 29 -3.44 -11.21 15.47
N ALA A 30 -3.90 -12.47 15.46
CA ALA A 30 -3.77 -13.34 14.29
C ALA A 30 -4.47 -12.74 13.05
N LYS A 31 -5.63 -12.09 13.22
CA LYS A 31 -6.35 -11.45 12.11
C LYS A 31 -5.55 -10.29 11.51
N PHE A 32 -4.94 -9.45 12.35
CA PHE A 32 -4.06 -8.38 11.87
C PHE A 32 -2.90 -8.97 11.08
N SER A 33 -2.16 -9.92 11.66
CA SER A 33 -0.97 -10.51 11.03
C SER A 33 -1.29 -11.17 9.69
N ALA A 34 -2.37 -11.96 9.62
CA ALA A 34 -2.82 -12.61 8.39
C ALA A 34 -3.22 -11.58 7.31
N THR A 35 -4.04 -10.59 7.68
CA THR A 35 -4.50 -9.55 6.76
C THR A 35 -3.32 -8.71 6.25
N ALA A 36 -2.41 -8.33 7.14
CA ALA A 36 -1.23 -7.55 6.80
C ALA A 36 -0.31 -8.31 5.83
N ARG A 37 -0.10 -9.62 6.05
CA ARG A 37 0.69 -10.45 5.14
C ARG A 37 0.09 -10.52 3.74
N VAL A 38 -1.23 -10.68 3.64
CA VAL A 38 -1.92 -10.71 2.34
C VAL A 38 -1.80 -9.35 1.63
N LEU A 39 -2.08 -8.25 2.33
CA LEU A 39 -2.01 -6.91 1.74
C LEU A 39 -0.59 -6.49 1.36
N THR A 40 0.41 -6.80 2.18
CA THR A 40 1.82 -6.59 1.81
C THR A 40 2.14 -7.35 0.53
N ALA A 41 1.77 -8.62 0.40
CA ALA A 41 2.05 -9.38 -0.81
C ALA A 41 1.36 -8.80 -2.07
N LEU A 42 0.12 -8.34 -1.93
CA LEU A 42 -0.63 -7.69 -3.02
C LEU A 42 0.01 -6.36 -3.43
N LEU A 43 0.45 -5.54 -2.47
CA LEU A 43 1.14 -4.28 -2.75
C LEU A 43 2.53 -4.53 -3.36
N ASP A 44 3.28 -5.51 -2.86
CA ASP A 44 4.57 -5.91 -3.43
C ASP A 44 4.40 -6.34 -4.90
N GLN A 45 3.34 -7.12 -5.21
CA GLN A 45 3.03 -7.51 -6.57
C GLN A 45 2.64 -6.31 -7.44
N LEU A 46 1.81 -5.41 -6.92
CA LEU A 46 1.39 -4.19 -7.61
C LEU A 46 2.60 -3.32 -7.99
N PHE A 47 3.46 -2.98 -7.03
CA PHE A 47 4.61 -2.10 -7.26
C PHE A 47 5.71 -2.73 -8.12
N LYS A 48 5.80 -4.06 -8.18
CA LYS A 48 6.68 -4.74 -9.14
C LYS A 48 6.23 -4.58 -10.59
N THR A 49 5.02 -4.08 -10.82
CA THR A 49 4.53 -3.82 -12.17
C THR A 49 4.56 -2.33 -12.54
N THR A 50 4.88 -1.43 -11.61
CA THR A 50 4.97 0.00 -11.89
C THR A 50 6.37 0.41 -12.37
N SER A 51 6.52 1.68 -12.77
CA SER A 51 7.82 2.26 -13.17
C SER A 51 8.90 2.11 -12.10
N ILE A 52 8.54 2.09 -10.81
CA ILE A 52 9.47 1.98 -9.69
C ILE A 52 9.96 0.55 -9.40
N HIS A 53 9.53 -0.47 -10.14
CA HIS A 53 9.81 -1.89 -9.85
C HIS A 53 11.30 -2.20 -9.62
N SER A 54 12.21 -1.52 -10.32
CA SER A 54 13.66 -1.73 -10.26
C SER A 54 14.31 -1.18 -8.98
N VAL A 55 13.68 -0.18 -8.36
CA VAL A 55 14.18 0.49 -7.14
C VAL A 55 13.33 0.16 -5.91
N TYR A 56 12.13 -0.38 -6.09
CA TYR A 56 11.23 -0.78 -5.02
C TYR A 56 11.81 -1.92 -4.17
N THR A 57 11.69 -1.82 -2.85
CA THR A 57 12.25 -2.80 -1.91
C THR A 57 11.21 -3.50 -1.03
N GLY A 58 10.00 -2.96 -0.91
CA GLY A 58 8.91 -3.60 -0.18
C GLY A 58 7.99 -2.63 0.57
N CYS A 59 6.83 -3.12 1.01
CA CYS A 59 5.92 -2.39 1.88
C CYS A 59 5.79 -3.02 3.27
N ARG A 60 5.54 -2.18 4.27
CA ARG A 60 5.20 -2.58 5.64
C ARG A 60 3.83 -2.03 6.01
N MET A 61 2.94 -2.90 6.46
CA MET A 61 1.64 -2.47 6.97
C MET A 61 1.84 -1.75 8.31
N MET A 62 1.26 -0.56 8.43
CA MET A 62 1.36 0.29 9.61
C MET A 62 0.15 0.10 10.52
N ALA A 63 -1.05 0.20 9.93
CA ALA A 63 -2.29 0.13 10.69
C ALA A 63 -3.47 -0.26 9.81
N PHE A 64 -4.48 -0.83 10.46
CA PHE A 64 -5.85 -0.84 9.97
C PHE A 64 -6.66 0.15 10.80
N ARG A 65 -7.44 0.99 10.14
CA ARG A 65 -8.21 2.07 10.75
C ARG A 65 -9.70 1.88 10.49
N PRO A 66 -10.57 2.38 11.39
CA PRO A 66 -11.98 2.53 11.06
C PRO A 66 -12.12 3.48 9.86
N ALA A 67 -13.05 3.14 8.97
CA ALA A 67 -13.46 3.99 7.85
C ALA A 67 -14.89 4.51 8.09
N GLN A 68 -15.44 5.24 7.11
CA GLN A 68 -16.74 5.90 7.27
C GLN A 68 -17.90 4.91 7.44
N LYS A 69 -17.84 3.76 6.76
CA LYS A 69 -18.81 2.67 6.92
C LYS A 69 -18.24 1.58 7.82
N ILE A 70 -19.12 0.88 8.51
CA ILE A 70 -18.76 -0.21 9.43
C ILE A 70 -18.09 -1.38 8.69
N GLU A 71 -18.52 -1.64 7.45
CA GLU A 71 -18.01 -2.73 6.59
C GLU A 71 -16.65 -2.41 5.95
N ASP A 72 -16.19 -1.17 6.10
CA ASP A 72 -14.98 -0.68 5.47
C ASP A 72 -13.80 -0.70 6.47
N THR A 73 -12.58 -0.84 5.94
CA THR A 73 -11.34 -0.70 6.70
C THR A 73 -10.36 0.19 5.96
N GLY A 74 -9.90 1.25 6.62
CA GLY A 74 -8.77 2.05 6.14
C GLY A 74 -7.46 1.30 6.34
N VAL A 75 -6.56 1.40 5.37
CA VAL A 75 -5.23 0.77 5.36
C VAL A 75 -4.18 1.87 5.31
N ASP A 76 -3.17 1.76 6.17
CA ASP A 76 -1.96 2.58 6.11
C ASP A 76 -0.74 1.68 5.89
N ALA A 77 0.06 1.99 4.88
CA ALA A 77 1.29 1.30 4.55
C ALA A 77 2.43 2.28 4.30
N VAL A 78 3.64 1.87 4.67
CA VAL A 78 4.89 2.55 4.29
C VAL A 78 5.62 1.65 3.31
N CYS A 79 5.94 2.17 2.14
CA CYS A 79 6.67 1.47 1.09
C CYS A 79 8.02 2.13 0.88
N THR A 80 9.01 1.32 0.52
CA THR A 80 10.42 1.71 0.53
C THR A 80 11.05 1.51 -0.85
N TYR A 81 11.97 2.39 -1.23
CA TYR A 81 12.70 2.31 -2.50
C TYR A 81 14.12 2.86 -2.38
N LYS A 82 15.01 2.41 -3.27
CA LYS A 82 16.40 2.86 -3.34
C LYS A 82 16.50 4.24 -4.03
N THR A 83 17.27 5.16 -3.45
CA THR A 83 17.47 6.51 -4.01
C THR A 83 18.85 6.71 -4.62
N ASP A 84 19.71 5.68 -4.59
CA ASP A 84 21.09 5.73 -5.06
C ASP A 84 21.25 5.41 -6.56
N SER A 85 20.18 5.01 -7.25
CA SER A 85 20.20 4.78 -8.70
C SER A 85 19.92 6.08 -9.46
N ALA A 86 20.62 6.33 -10.56
CA ALA A 86 20.32 7.43 -11.49
C ALA A 86 18.88 7.38 -12.07
N ALA A 87 18.18 6.24 -11.90
CA ALA A 87 16.78 6.04 -12.27
C ALA A 87 15.77 6.47 -11.18
N SER A 88 16.21 6.99 -10.02
CA SER A 88 15.35 7.23 -8.84
C SER A 88 14.49 8.50 -8.91
N GLN A 89 13.95 8.85 -10.08
CA GLN A 89 12.90 9.87 -10.16
C GLN A 89 11.58 9.27 -9.66
N PHE A 90 11.49 9.04 -8.35
CA PHE A 90 10.21 8.78 -7.71
C PHE A 90 9.30 9.97 -7.99
N ASP A 91 8.29 9.75 -8.82
CA ASP A 91 7.25 10.71 -9.12
C ASP A 91 5.93 10.17 -8.59
N ARG A 92 5.43 10.82 -7.55
CA ARG A 92 4.18 10.48 -6.87
C ARG A 92 2.98 10.48 -7.82
N VAL A 93 2.93 11.41 -8.77
CA VAL A 93 1.80 11.57 -9.69
C VAL A 93 1.81 10.44 -10.71
N ILE A 94 2.98 10.14 -11.30
CA ILE A 94 3.13 8.99 -12.20
C ILE A 94 2.75 7.70 -11.47
N LEU A 95 3.29 7.48 -10.27
CA LEU A 95 3.00 6.27 -9.49
C LEU A 95 1.51 6.13 -9.15
N TYR A 96 0.85 7.23 -8.79
CA TYR A 96 -0.60 7.23 -8.55
C TYR A 96 -1.39 6.78 -9.78
N HIS A 97 -1.08 7.31 -10.95
CA HIS A 97 -1.76 6.91 -12.19
C HIS A 97 -1.50 5.45 -12.57
N GLU A 98 -0.27 4.97 -12.39
CA GLU A 98 0.06 3.56 -12.62
C GLU A 98 -0.70 2.63 -11.68
N VAL A 99 -0.74 2.97 -10.38
CA VAL A 99 -1.52 2.23 -9.38
C VAL A 99 -3.00 2.25 -9.73
N SER A 100 -3.55 3.42 -10.06
CA SER A 100 -4.96 3.57 -10.44
C SER A 100 -5.32 2.66 -11.63
N ASN A 101 -4.54 2.71 -12.71
CA ASN A 101 -4.75 1.86 -13.89
C ASN A 101 -4.68 0.35 -13.52
N ARG A 102 -3.65 -0.04 -12.76
CA ARG A 102 -3.42 -1.44 -12.38
C ARG A 102 -4.42 -2.01 -11.38
N THR A 103 -5.18 -1.15 -10.71
CA THR A 103 -6.24 -1.51 -9.75
C THR A 103 -7.64 -1.29 -10.33
N ASN A 104 -7.75 -1.24 -11.67
CA ASN A 104 -9.00 -0.99 -12.38
C ASN A 104 -9.69 0.30 -11.92
N GLY A 105 -8.94 1.40 -11.92
CA GLY A 105 -9.39 2.68 -11.40
C GLY A 105 -9.58 2.68 -9.89
N ILE A 106 -8.70 2.01 -9.12
CA ILE A 106 -8.76 1.99 -7.64
C ILE A 106 -10.01 1.27 -7.13
N THR A 107 -10.53 0.29 -7.86
CA THR A 107 -11.72 -0.47 -7.43
C THR A 107 -11.37 -1.89 -6.98
N ASN A 108 -10.20 -2.42 -7.38
CA ASN A 108 -9.79 -3.78 -7.05
C ASN A 108 -8.30 -3.90 -6.73
N LEU A 109 -8.00 -4.65 -5.68
CA LEU A 109 -6.66 -5.16 -5.37
C LEU A 109 -6.77 -6.62 -4.94
N GLY A 110 -6.69 -7.53 -5.92
CA GLY A 110 -6.82 -8.97 -5.68
C GLY A 110 -8.21 -9.31 -5.13
N ILE A 111 -8.26 -9.85 -3.91
CA ILE A 111 -9.51 -10.21 -3.24
C ILE A 111 -10.24 -9.02 -2.60
N TYR A 112 -9.61 -7.84 -2.56
CA TYR A 112 -10.17 -6.67 -1.91
C TYR A 112 -10.82 -5.71 -2.92
N SER A 113 -12.03 -5.28 -2.57
CA SER A 113 -12.71 -4.17 -3.21
C SER A 113 -12.26 -2.88 -2.53
N LEU A 114 -11.97 -1.86 -3.34
CA LEU A 114 -11.42 -0.59 -2.88
C LEU A 114 -12.43 0.54 -3.08
N ASP A 115 -12.36 1.54 -2.21
CA ASP A 115 -13.02 2.83 -2.45
C ASP A 115 -12.17 3.64 -3.43
N GLN A 116 -12.75 3.94 -4.59
CA GLN A 116 -12.10 4.60 -5.72
C GLN A 116 -11.50 5.96 -5.37
N GLU A 117 -12.08 6.67 -4.40
CA GLU A 117 -11.65 8.03 -4.02
C GLU A 117 -10.65 8.03 -2.86
N SER A 118 -10.37 6.86 -2.28
CA SER A 118 -9.62 6.75 -1.02
C SER A 118 -8.11 6.65 -1.16
N LEU A 119 -7.60 6.35 -2.36
CA LEU A 119 -6.17 6.15 -2.57
C LEU A 119 -5.41 7.48 -2.39
N TYR A 120 -4.40 7.45 -1.53
CA TYR A 120 -3.46 8.53 -1.35
C TYR A 120 -2.03 7.95 -1.33
N ILE A 121 -1.14 8.54 -2.11
CA ILE A 121 0.30 8.22 -2.12
C ILE A 121 1.03 9.49 -1.72
N ASN A 122 1.99 9.42 -0.80
CA ASN A 122 2.78 10.58 -0.38
C ASN A 122 4.26 10.21 -0.16
N GLY A 123 5.19 11.04 -0.63
CA GLY A 123 6.64 10.80 -0.54
C GLY A 123 7.38 11.97 0.07
#